data_AF-A0A7C5YAS5-F1
#
_entry.id   AF-A0A7C5YAS5-F1
#
_cell.length_a   1.000
_cell.length_b   1.000
_cell.length_c   1.000
_cell.angle_alpha   90.00
_cell.angle_beta   90.00
_cell.angle_gamma   90.00
#
_symmetry.space_group_name_H-M   'P 1'
#
loop_
_entity.id
_entity.type
_entity.pdbx_description
1 polymer ?
#
loop_
_entity_poly.entity_id
_entity_poly.type
_entity_poly.pdbx_seq_one_letter_code
_entity_poly.pdbx_strand_id
1 'polypeptide(L)'
;MKRDFLRNIVNPILNEHVERGMPIKVASEIRKLVLQAENKYKFSVFGGDPRNLKLYLNSEEFSELVKFLATSGYRDVLLRILEETREAYSELEDVRLAVESAIRSISREDGFKDTSETSELSIGINELAETIRKRLGIDHVEVSKKSIKLLVNDNIELRLRVFKGKLKLEVVVRKLIERSTPEGLLEVIGKLVEKARHI
;
A
#
# COMPACT_ATOMS: atom_id res chain seq x y z
N MET A 1 -12.68 -23.29 18.80
CA MET A 1 -12.51 -22.35 19.92
C MET A 1 -12.60 -20.94 19.36
N LYS A 2 -13.48 -20.05 19.87
CA LYS A 2 -13.56 -18.68 19.34
C LYS A 2 -12.27 -17.94 19.71
N ARG A 3 -11.59 -17.37 18.71
CA ARG A 3 -10.39 -16.54 18.91
C ARG A 3 -10.79 -15.16 19.43
N ASP A 4 -9.99 -14.62 20.34
CA ASP A 4 -10.11 -13.25 20.83
C ASP A 4 -9.38 -12.27 19.90
N PHE A 5 -9.99 -11.13 19.59
CA PHE A 5 -9.46 -10.18 18.62
C PHE A 5 -8.12 -9.59 19.08
N LEU A 6 -8.05 -9.01 20.28
CA LEU A 6 -6.80 -8.45 20.78
C LEU A 6 -5.77 -9.54 21.08
N ARG A 7 -6.14 -10.60 21.83
CA ARG A 7 -5.16 -11.57 22.36
C ARG A 7 -4.69 -12.60 21.34
N ASN A 8 -5.55 -13.03 20.41
CA ASN A 8 -5.23 -14.14 19.48
C ASN A 8 -5.01 -13.70 18.03
N ILE A 9 -5.33 -12.45 17.67
CA ILE A 9 -5.15 -11.94 16.30
C ILE A 9 -4.17 -10.76 16.31
N VAL A 10 -4.50 -9.66 17.00
CA VAL A 10 -3.70 -8.44 16.99
C VAL A 10 -2.33 -8.66 17.66
N ASN A 11 -2.29 -9.21 18.88
CA ASN A 11 -1.04 -9.36 19.62
C ASN A 11 0.02 -10.24 18.91
N PRO A 12 -0.30 -11.45 18.38
CA PRO A 12 0.65 -12.25 17.61
C PRO A 12 1.22 -11.50 16.40
N ILE A 13 0.35 -10.85 15.62
CA ILE A 13 0.76 -10.11 14.42
C ILE A 13 1.67 -8.91 14.80
N LEU A 14 1.35 -8.16 15.86
CA LEU A 14 2.19 -7.06 16.31
C LEU A 14 3.55 -7.53 16.84
N ASN A 15 3.61 -8.65 17.56
CA ASN A 15 4.88 -9.20 18.06
C ASN A 15 5.81 -9.56 16.89
N GLU A 16 5.30 -10.27 15.89
CA GLU A 16 6.05 -10.66 14.69
C GLU A 16 6.58 -9.43 13.89
N HIS A 17 5.83 -8.32 13.86
CA HIS A 17 6.32 -7.10 13.22
C HIS A 17 7.33 -6.34 14.08
N VAL A 18 7.24 -6.39 15.41
CA VAL A 18 8.26 -5.84 16.32
C VAL A 18 9.58 -6.61 16.18
N GLU A 19 9.53 -7.94 16.09
CA GLU A 19 10.71 -8.78 15.81
C GLU A 19 11.35 -8.44 14.45
N ARG A 20 10.55 -7.98 13.47
CA ARG A 20 11.00 -7.49 12.16
C ARG A 20 11.38 -6.00 12.12
N GLY A 21 11.43 -5.32 13.27
CA GLY A 21 11.91 -3.94 13.38
C GLY A 21 10.83 -2.84 13.46
N MET A 22 9.55 -3.17 13.66
CA MET A 22 8.56 -2.18 14.06
C MET A 22 8.92 -1.59 15.45
N PRO A 23 8.94 -0.25 15.62
CA PRO A 23 9.16 0.36 16.91
C PRO A 23 8.14 -0.09 17.95
N ILE A 24 8.62 -0.57 19.10
CA ILE A 24 7.80 -1.04 20.23
C ILE A 24 6.73 -0.01 20.63
N LYS A 25 7.04 1.29 20.56
CA LYS A 25 6.09 2.39 20.86
C LYS A 25 4.86 2.36 19.94
N VAL A 26 5.04 2.09 18.65
CA VAL A 26 3.93 1.99 17.67
C VAL A 26 3.08 0.76 17.99
N ALA A 27 3.70 -0.39 18.23
CA ALA A 27 2.99 -1.61 18.62
C ALA A 27 2.19 -1.43 19.93
N SER A 28 2.75 -0.74 20.93
CA SER A 28 2.06 -0.45 22.19
C SER A 28 0.86 0.49 22.02
N GLU A 29 0.97 1.52 21.16
CA GLU A 29 -0.16 2.41 20.91
C GLU A 29 -1.29 1.70 20.15
N ILE A 30 -0.98 0.82 19.19
CA ILE A 30 -1.99 -0.03 18.53
C ILE A 30 -2.73 -0.91 19.54
N ARG A 31 -2.00 -1.60 20.43
CA ARG A 31 -2.61 -2.42 21.49
C ARG A 31 -3.53 -1.60 22.38
N LYS A 32 -3.12 -0.38 22.74
CA LYS A 32 -3.91 0.55 23.56
C LYS A 32 -5.19 0.99 22.86
N LEU A 33 -5.12 1.41 21.59
CA LEU A 33 -6.29 1.80 20.79
C LEU A 33 -7.29 0.63 20.63
N VAL A 34 -6.78 -0.57 20.30
CA VAL A 34 -7.62 -1.77 20.19
C VAL A 34 -8.23 -2.16 21.54
N LEU A 35 -7.48 -2.10 22.65
CA LEU A 35 -8.01 -2.39 23.98
C LEU A 35 -9.10 -1.39 24.41
N GLN A 36 -8.95 -0.10 24.09
CA GLN A 36 -9.97 0.91 24.34
C GLN A 36 -11.25 0.61 23.54
N ALA A 37 -11.11 0.25 22.26
CA ALA A 37 -12.22 -0.18 21.42
C ALA A 37 -12.89 -1.47 21.93
N GLU A 38 -12.12 -2.47 22.33
CA GLU A 38 -12.62 -3.75 22.85
C GLU A 38 -13.46 -3.57 24.11
N ASN A 39 -13.05 -2.67 25.02
CA ASN A 39 -13.81 -2.30 26.20
C ASN A 39 -15.07 -1.48 25.86
N LYS A 40 -15.00 -0.56 24.89
CA LYS A 40 -16.14 0.29 24.47
C LYS A 40 -17.22 -0.52 23.75
N TYR A 41 -16.83 -1.33 22.77
CA TYR A 41 -17.73 -2.10 21.91
C TYR A 41 -18.04 -3.51 22.42
N LYS A 42 -17.32 -3.99 23.44
CA LYS A 42 -17.51 -5.31 24.07
C LYS A 42 -17.50 -6.45 23.05
N PHE A 43 -16.45 -6.52 22.23
CA PHE A 43 -16.25 -7.57 21.22
C PHE A 43 -15.28 -8.69 21.64
N SER A 44 -14.67 -8.63 22.84
CA SER A 44 -13.86 -9.74 23.35
C SER A 44 -14.71 -11.00 23.53
N VAL A 45 -14.09 -12.18 23.35
CA VAL A 45 -14.71 -13.47 23.72
C VAL A 45 -14.81 -13.66 25.23
N PHE A 46 -14.05 -12.89 26.02
CA PHE A 46 -13.97 -12.99 27.48
C PHE A 46 -14.92 -12.00 28.18
N GLY A 47 -16.21 -12.09 27.87
CA GLY A 47 -17.27 -11.24 28.49
C GLY A 47 -17.93 -10.22 27.56
N GLY A 48 -17.76 -10.37 26.24
CA GLY A 48 -18.47 -9.62 25.21
C GLY A 48 -19.11 -10.53 24.16
N ASP A 49 -19.53 -9.94 23.03
CA ASP A 49 -19.96 -10.68 21.83
C ASP A 49 -19.08 -10.26 20.64
N PRO A 50 -18.30 -11.18 20.04
CA PRO A 50 -17.52 -10.92 18.83
C PRO A 50 -18.32 -10.34 17.65
N ARG A 51 -19.64 -10.53 17.61
CA ARG A 51 -20.51 -9.86 16.63
C ARG A 51 -20.44 -8.34 16.71
N ASN A 52 -20.12 -7.77 17.87
CA ASN A 52 -19.94 -6.33 18.07
C ASN A 52 -18.65 -5.80 17.40
N LEU A 53 -17.75 -6.66 16.91
CA LEU A 53 -16.58 -6.22 16.15
C LEU A 53 -17.00 -5.41 14.90
N LYS A 54 -18.16 -5.73 14.31
CA LYS A 54 -18.75 -4.94 13.21
C LYS A 54 -19.09 -3.49 13.60
N LEU A 55 -19.37 -3.23 14.88
CA LEU A 55 -19.65 -1.87 15.37
C LEU A 55 -18.36 -1.05 15.44
N TYR A 56 -17.28 -1.67 15.91
CA TYR A 56 -15.95 -1.05 15.92
C TYR A 56 -15.44 -0.79 14.50
N LEU A 57 -15.52 -1.77 13.58
CA LEU A 57 -15.05 -1.62 12.20
C LEU A 57 -15.76 -0.51 11.39
N ASN A 58 -16.93 -0.07 11.85
CA ASN A 58 -17.69 1.05 11.28
C ASN A 58 -17.58 2.35 12.12
N SER A 59 -16.66 2.43 13.10
CA SER A 59 -16.55 3.55 14.03
C SER A 59 -15.43 4.54 13.69
N GLU A 60 -15.48 5.71 14.33
CA GLU A 60 -14.44 6.73 14.21
C GLU A 60 -13.11 6.26 14.80
N GLU A 61 -13.10 5.49 15.90
CA GLU A 61 -11.89 4.93 16.51
C GLU A 61 -11.17 3.92 15.61
N PHE A 62 -11.91 3.14 14.82
CA PHE A 62 -11.27 2.32 13.79
C PHE A 62 -10.69 3.19 12.67
N SER A 63 -11.39 4.24 12.27
CA SER A 63 -10.89 5.22 11.30
C SER A 63 -9.65 5.97 11.80
N GLU A 64 -9.53 6.22 13.11
CA GLU A 64 -8.33 6.75 13.76
C GLU A 64 -7.18 5.73 13.75
N LEU A 65 -7.45 4.46 14.04
CA LEU A 65 -6.44 3.40 13.94
C LEU A 65 -5.92 3.24 12.51
N VAL A 66 -6.81 3.29 11.51
CA VAL A 66 -6.44 3.28 10.08
C VAL A 66 -5.50 4.44 9.77
N LYS A 67 -5.86 5.67 10.16
CA LYS A 67 -5.02 6.87 9.97
C LYS A 67 -3.67 6.74 10.67
N PHE A 68 -3.63 6.28 11.92
CA PHE A 68 -2.41 6.11 12.71
C PHE A 68 -1.45 5.09 12.08
N LEU A 69 -1.96 3.95 11.61
CA LEU A 69 -1.17 2.93 10.93
C LEU A 69 -0.70 3.40 9.55
N ALA A 70 -1.52 4.15 8.81
CA ALA A 70 -1.14 4.74 7.53
C ALA A 70 -0.04 5.81 7.67
N THR A 71 -0.13 6.72 8.65
CA THR A 71 0.90 7.76 8.89
C THR A 71 2.19 7.18 9.47
N SER A 72 2.10 6.11 10.27
CA SER A 72 3.25 5.41 10.84
C SER A 72 3.95 4.46 9.84
N GLY A 73 3.36 4.23 8.66
CA GLY A 73 3.93 3.36 7.61
C GLY A 73 3.67 1.86 7.79
N TYR A 74 2.74 1.47 8.67
CA TYR A 74 2.41 0.09 9.04
C TYR A 74 1.01 -0.36 8.57
N ARG A 75 0.58 0.15 7.42
CA ARG A 75 -0.74 -0.16 6.83
C ARG A 75 -0.92 -1.65 6.50
N ASP A 76 0.17 -2.31 6.10
CA ASP A 76 0.26 -3.74 5.85
C ASP A 76 -0.09 -4.58 7.09
N VAL A 77 0.31 -4.12 8.28
CA VAL A 77 -0.05 -4.75 9.55
C VAL A 77 -1.55 -4.72 9.78
N LEU A 78 -2.22 -3.60 9.45
CA LEU A 78 -3.69 -3.51 9.56
C LEU A 78 -4.40 -4.47 8.60
N LEU A 79 -3.94 -4.51 7.35
CA LEU A 79 -4.50 -5.43 6.35
C LEU A 79 -4.37 -6.88 6.81
N ARG A 80 -3.20 -7.28 7.31
CA ARG A 80 -2.98 -8.63 7.83
C ARG A 80 -3.83 -8.95 9.07
N ILE A 81 -4.00 -7.99 9.99
CA ILE A 81 -4.93 -8.13 11.12
C ILE A 81 -6.34 -8.42 10.60
N LEU A 82 -6.81 -7.69 9.61
CA LEU A 82 -8.13 -7.86 9.03
C LEU A 82 -8.29 -9.18 8.25
N GLU A 83 -7.26 -9.62 7.53
CA GLU A 83 -7.25 -10.94 6.85
C GLU A 83 -7.40 -12.09 7.84
N GLU A 84 -6.57 -12.12 8.89
CA GLU A 84 -6.66 -13.12 9.98
C GLU A 84 -8.01 -13.02 10.74
N THR A 85 -8.57 -11.81 10.85
CA THR A 85 -9.91 -11.56 11.42
C THR A 85 -11.03 -12.15 10.56
N ARG A 86 -10.96 -11.97 9.24
CA ARG A 86 -11.92 -12.54 8.28
C ARG A 86 -11.98 -14.06 8.38
N GLU A 87 -10.81 -14.69 8.56
CA GLU A 87 -10.69 -16.15 8.71
C GLU A 87 -11.13 -16.62 10.10
N ALA A 88 -10.72 -15.95 11.17
CA ALA A 88 -11.07 -16.30 12.54
C ALA A 88 -12.58 -16.14 12.87
N TYR A 89 -13.29 -15.29 12.13
CA TYR A 89 -14.72 -15.04 12.28
C TYR A 89 -15.52 -15.35 11.00
N SER A 90 -15.05 -16.29 10.17
CA SER A 90 -15.72 -16.73 8.93
C SER A 90 -17.19 -17.13 9.14
N GLU A 91 -17.49 -17.79 10.27
CA GLU A 91 -18.83 -18.22 10.71
C GLU A 91 -19.76 -17.06 11.14
N LEU A 92 -19.26 -15.82 11.22
CA LEU A 92 -20.02 -14.64 11.61
C LEU A 92 -20.17 -13.71 10.41
N GLU A 93 -21.16 -13.98 9.55
CA GLU A 93 -21.36 -13.28 8.28
C GLU A 93 -21.32 -11.75 8.39
N ASP A 94 -22.05 -11.16 9.34
CA ASP A 94 -22.03 -9.70 9.60
C ASP A 94 -20.61 -9.15 9.84
N VAL A 95 -19.79 -9.91 10.58
CA VAL A 95 -18.42 -9.53 10.92
C VAL A 95 -17.52 -9.71 9.70
N ARG A 96 -17.65 -10.85 8.99
CA ARG A 96 -16.93 -11.11 7.72
C ARG A 96 -17.19 -10.00 6.71
N LEU A 97 -18.44 -9.60 6.50
CA LEU A 97 -18.82 -8.53 5.58
C LEU A 97 -18.28 -7.16 6.02
N ALA A 98 -18.30 -6.85 7.33
CA ALA A 98 -17.71 -5.62 7.85
C ALA A 98 -16.18 -5.59 7.67
N VAL A 99 -15.49 -6.71 7.93
CA VAL A 99 -14.05 -6.87 7.72
C VAL A 99 -13.69 -6.73 6.25
N GLU A 100 -14.42 -7.38 5.34
CA GLU A 100 -14.22 -7.21 3.91
C GLU A 100 -14.48 -5.78 3.44
N SER A 101 -15.48 -5.09 4.02
CA SER A 101 -15.71 -3.67 3.76
C SER A 101 -14.53 -2.82 4.22
N ALA A 102 -13.98 -3.08 5.41
CA ALA A 102 -12.79 -2.41 5.93
C ALA A 102 -11.56 -2.66 5.05
N ILE A 103 -11.29 -3.92 4.65
CA ILE A 103 -10.19 -4.29 3.73
C ILE A 103 -10.34 -3.60 2.36
N ARG A 104 -11.58 -3.43 1.87
CA ARG A 104 -11.90 -2.72 0.63
C ARG A 104 -11.84 -1.19 0.76
N SER A 105 -12.07 -0.61 1.94
CA SER A 105 -12.06 0.85 2.15
C SER A 105 -10.65 1.37 2.46
N ILE A 106 -9.91 0.64 3.31
CA ILE A 106 -8.45 0.52 3.16
C ILE A 106 -8.19 -0.02 1.73
N SER A 107 -7.01 0.17 1.14
CA SER A 107 -6.73 -0.22 -0.26
C SER A 107 -7.45 0.65 -1.31
N ARG A 108 -8.76 0.94 -1.20
CA ARG A 108 -9.35 2.10 -1.90
C ARG A 108 -8.81 3.42 -1.36
N GLU A 109 -8.41 3.50 -0.10
CA GLU A 109 -7.60 4.62 0.40
C GLU A 109 -6.13 4.62 -0.13
N ASP A 110 -5.71 3.68 -0.99
CA ASP A 110 -4.51 3.87 -1.85
C ASP A 110 -4.87 4.51 -3.23
N GLY A 111 -6.15 4.64 -3.56
CA GLY A 111 -6.66 5.32 -4.76
C GLY A 111 -8.20 5.39 -4.86
N PHE A 112 -8.71 6.61 -5.08
CA PHE A 112 -10.12 7.08 -5.12
C PHE A 112 -10.69 7.68 -3.82
N LYS A 113 -10.72 9.02 -3.79
CA LYS A 113 -11.91 9.74 -3.31
C LYS A 113 -12.97 9.58 -4.39
N ASP A 114 -14.15 9.12 -4.00
CA ASP A 114 -15.29 8.99 -4.90
C ASP A 114 -15.94 10.36 -5.12
N THR A 115 -15.66 10.96 -6.29
CA THR A 115 -16.40 12.11 -6.82
C THR A 115 -16.48 11.95 -8.33
N SER A 116 -17.73 11.84 -8.82
CA SER A 116 -18.17 11.91 -10.23
C SER A 116 -17.53 10.94 -11.22
N GLU A 117 -18.35 10.00 -11.69
CA GLU A 117 -18.54 9.66 -13.12
C GLU A 117 -17.38 9.99 -14.07
N THR A 118 -16.37 9.13 -14.16
CA THR A 118 -15.83 8.72 -15.48
C THR A 118 -14.97 7.45 -15.44
N SER A 119 -15.27 6.60 -16.42
CA SER A 119 -14.49 5.53 -17.04
C SER A 119 -13.02 5.32 -16.64
N GLU A 120 -12.66 4.04 -16.53
CA GLU A 120 -11.38 3.43 -16.94
C GLU A 120 -10.07 3.91 -16.28
N LEU A 121 -9.54 3.08 -15.38
CA LEU A 121 -8.30 2.31 -15.62
C LEU A 121 -7.99 1.40 -14.41
N SER A 122 -8.86 0.41 -14.15
CA SER A 122 -8.62 -0.64 -13.14
C SER A 122 -7.68 -1.74 -13.63
N ILE A 123 -6.72 -1.40 -14.50
CA ILE A 123 -5.79 -2.35 -15.10
C ILE A 123 -4.74 -2.72 -14.04
N GLY A 124 -4.69 -4.00 -13.66
CA GLY A 124 -3.71 -4.50 -12.69
C GLY A 124 -2.29 -4.33 -13.22
N ILE A 125 -1.28 -4.18 -12.36
CA ILE A 125 0.10 -3.89 -12.83
C ILE A 125 0.67 -4.96 -13.77
N ASN A 126 0.22 -6.22 -13.63
CA ASN A 126 0.55 -7.32 -14.53
C ASN A 126 -0.18 -7.19 -15.89
N GLU A 127 -1.43 -6.77 -15.88
CA GLU A 127 -2.25 -6.54 -17.08
C GLU A 127 -1.76 -5.31 -17.88
N LEU A 128 -1.27 -4.29 -17.18
CA LEU A 128 -0.60 -3.13 -17.77
C LEU A 128 0.74 -3.56 -18.41
N ALA A 129 1.52 -4.41 -17.74
CA ALA A 129 2.75 -4.96 -18.31
C ALA A 129 2.48 -5.79 -19.58
N GLU A 130 1.47 -6.65 -19.57
CA GLU A 130 1.05 -7.42 -20.76
C GLU A 130 0.53 -6.53 -21.90
N THR A 131 -0.22 -5.47 -21.57
CA THR A 131 -0.68 -4.48 -22.56
C THR A 131 0.49 -3.75 -23.20
N ILE A 132 1.50 -3.37 -22.40
CA ILE A 132 2.72 -2.71 -22.87
C ILE A 132 3.55 -3.64 -23.77
N ARG A 133 3.77 -4.91 -23.35
CA ARG A 133 4.46 -5.93 -24.16
C ARG A 133 3.82 -6.05 -25.55
N LYS A 134 2.50 -6.23 -25.58
CA LYS A 134 1.72 -6.42 -26.83
C LYS A 134 1.68 -5.19 -27.73
N ARG A 135 1.60 -3.96 -27.17
CA ARG A 135 1.55 -2.72 -27.97
C ARG A 135 2.90 -2.21 -28.43
N LEU A 136 3.96 -2.39 -27.64
CA LEU A 136 5.28 -1.80 -27.93
C LEU A 136 6.31 -2.80 -28.45
N GLY A 137 6.04 -4.11 -28.44
CA GLY A 137 6.98 -5.12 -28.93
C GLY A 137 8.27 -5.20 -28.12
N ILE A 138 8.19 -4.97 -26.80
CA ILE A 138 9.35 -4.95 -25.90
C ILE A 138 9.47 -6.31 -25.21
N ASP A 139 10.55 -7.04 -25.50
CA ASP A 139 10.81 -8.37 -24.93
C ASP A 139 11.29 -8.32 -23.46
N HIS A 140 11.94 -7.24 -23.04
CA HIS A 140 12.49 -7.08 -21.70
C HIS A 140 11.68 -6.12 -20.83
N VAL A 141 10.71 -6.71 -20.14
CA VAL A 141 9.81 -6.07 -19.18
C VAL A 141 9.95 -6.74 -17.81
N GLU A 142 10.57 -6.03 -16.87
CA GLU A 142 10.67 -6.40 -15.47
C GLU A 142 9.48 -5.81 -14.69
N VAL A 143 8.72 -6.66 -13.99
CA VAL A 143 7.57 -6.23 -13.17
C VAL A 143 7.90 -6.41 -11.69
N SER A 144 7.71 -5.35 -10.91
CA SER A 144 7.75 -5.37 -9.44
C SER A 144 6.36 -5.09 -8.86
N LYS A 145 6.20 -5.29 -7.55
CA LYS A 145 4.93 -5.02 -6.84
C LYS A 145 4.35 -3.61 -7.06
N LYS A 146 5.15 -2.62 -7.48
CA LYS A 146 4.70 -1.21 -7.68
C LYS A 146 5.28 -0.52 -8.92
N SER A 147 6.06 -1.21 -9.74
CA SER A 147 6.69 -0.62 -10.94
C SER A 147 6.84 -1.61 -12.09
N ILE A 148 6.73 -1.11 -13.31
CA ILE A 148 7.12 -1.81 -14.54
C ILE A 148 8.36 -1.10 -15.07
N LYS A 149 9.45 -1.85 -15.29
CA LYS A 149 10.68 -1.35 -15.91
C LYS A 149 10.80 -1.99 -17.31
N LEU A 150 10.93 -1.15 -18.32
CA LEU A 150 11.03 -1.51 -19.73
C LEU A 150 12.42 -1.10 -20.22
N LEU A 151 13.17 -2.03 -20.79
CA LEU A 151 14.38 -1.69 -21.53
C LEU A 151 14.01 -1.59 -23.01
N VAL A 152 14.04 -0.37 -23.57
CA VAL A 152 13.72 -0.14 -24.99
C VAL A 152 14.95 -0.39 -25.86
N ASN A 153 16.13 -0.05 -25.35
CA ASN A 153 17.46 -0.41 -25.84
C ASN A 153 18.50 -0.06 -24.76
N ASP A 154 19.78 -0.32 -25.01
CA ASP A 154 20.89 -0.07 -24.06
C ASP A 154 20.96 1.36 -23.50
N ASN A 155 20.38 2.33 -24.24
CA ASN A 155 20.42 3.75 -23.92
C ASN A 155 19.09 4.29 -23.36
N ILE A 156 17.99 3.52 -23.36
CA ILE A 156 16.66 4.00 -22.96
C ILE A 156 15.97 2.99 -22.05
N GLU A 157 15.81 3.39 -20.78
CA GLU A 157 15.06 2.66 -19.75
C GLU A 157 13.82 3.48 -19.37
N LEU A 158 12.64 2.88 -19.51
CA LEU A 158 11.37 3.48 -19.06
C LEU A 158 10.94 2.81 -17.75
N ARG A 159 10.52 3.59 -16.76
CA ARG A 159 9.91 3.07 -15.53
C ARG A 159 8.51 3.65 -15.37
N LEU A 160 7.49 2.80 -15.51
CA LEU A 160 6.16 3.13 -15.04
C LEU A 160 6.07 2.80 -13.54
N ARG A 161 5.59 3.75 -12.75
CA ARG A 161 5.30 3.58 -11.32
C ARG A 161 3.85 3.98 -11.08
N VAL A 162 3.11 3.10 -10.41
CA VAL A 162 1.76 3.42 -9.92
C VAL A 162 1.92 4.00 -8.52
N PHE A 163 1.63 5.29 -8.34
CA PHE A 163 1.77 5.95 -7.04
C PHE A 163 0.58 6.89 -6.77
N LYS A 164 -0.19 6.58 -5.71
CA LYS A 164 -1.41 7.32 -5.32
C LYS A 164 -2.41 7.50 -6.48
N GLY A 165 -2.71 6.40 -7.18
CA GLY A 165 -3.61 6.40 -8.35
C GLY A 165 -3.07 7.10 -9.60
N LYS A 166 -1.86 7.65 -9.60
CA LYS A 166 -1.24 8.28 -10.78
C LYS A 166 -0.22 7.34 -11.43
N LEU A 167 -0.31 7.21 -12.75
CA LEU A 167 0.76 6.65 -13.56
C LEU A 167 1.88 7.70 -13.66
N LYS A 168 3.05 7.38 -13.12
CA LYS A 168 4.28 8.14 -13.35
C LYS A 168 5.15 7.39 -14.34
N LEU A 169 5.53 8.06 -15.43
CA LEU A 169 6.56 7.59 -16.34
C LEU A 169 7.87 8.32 -16.02
N GLU A 170 8.87 7.60 -15.56
CA GLU A 170 10.26 8.07 -15.52
C GLU A 170 10.96 7.58 -16.78
N VAL A 171 11.47 8.50 -17.60
CA VAL A 171 12.27 8.19 -18.79
C VAL A 171 13.74 8.40 -18.44
N VAL A 172 14.52 7.32 -18.42
CA VAL A 172 15.97 7.36 -18.15
C VAL A 172 16.69 7.15 -19.48
N VAL A 173 17.19 8.24 -20.05
CA VAL A 173 18.07 8.20 -21.23
C VAL A 173 19.52 8.21 -20.76
N ARG A 174 20.25 7.15 -21.05
CA ARG A 174 21.69 7.02 -20.82
C ARG A 174 22.40 7.41 -22.12
N LYS A 175 23.30 8.39 -22.06
CA LYS A 175 24.15 8.77 -23.19
C LYS A 175 25.55 9.03 -22.68
N LEU A 176 26.52 8.25 -23.16
CA LEU A 176 27.93 8.53 -22.92
C LEU A 176 28.30 9.81 -23.67
N ILE A 177 28.97 10.74 -22.99
CA ILE A 177 29.49 11.98 -23.57
C ILE A 177 30.93 12.13 -23.12
N GLU A 178 31.85 11.99 -24.05
CA GLU A 178 33.27 12.15 -23.82
C GLU A 178 33.73 13.57 -24.15
N ARG A 179 34.64 14.10 -23.33
CA ARG A 179 35.32 15.38 -23.55
C ARG A 179 36.76 15.26 -23.08
N SER A 180 37.66 15.92 -23.80
CA SER A 180 39.08 15.97 -23.49
C SER A 180 39.41 16.83 -22.26
N THR A 181 38.45 17.62 -21.76
CA THR A 181 38.65 18.52 -20.61
C THR A 181 37.43 18.53 -19.66
N PRO A 182 37.64 18.78 -18.34
CA PRO A 182 36.54 18.95 -17.38
C PRO A 182 35.59 20.10 -17.73
N GLU A 183 36.11 21.21 -18.26
CA GLU A 183 35.33 22.39 -18.64
C GLU A 183 34.32 22.04 -19.74
N GLY A 184 34.74 21.26 -20.73
CA GLY A 184 33.87 20.79 -21.81
C GLY A 184 32.79 19.82 -21.32
N LEU A 185 33.02 19.08 -20.23
CA LEU A 185 31.99 18.27 -19.57
C LEU A 185 30.99 19.15 -18.81
N LEU A 186 31.48 20.13 -18.04
CA LEU A 186 30.65 21.05 -17.27
C LEU A 186 29.73 21.91 -18.16
N GLU A 187 30.22 22.36 -19.32
CA GLU A 187 29.41 23.09 -20.31
C GLU A 187 28.22 22.25 -20.82
N VAL A 188 28.45 20.95 -21.09
CA VAL A 188 27.40 20.02 -21.50
C VAL A 188 26.42 19.74 -20.37
N ILE A 189 26.90 19.56 -19.13
CA ILE A 189 26.05 19.39 -17.96
C ILE A 189 25.14 20.60 -17.77
N GLY A 190 25.67 21.83 -17.88
CA GLY A 190 24.89 23.06 -17.82
C GLY A 190 23.76 23.08 -18.85
N LYS A 191 24.08 22.81 -20.11
CA LYS A 191 23.11 22.73 -21.22
C LYS A 191 22.04 21.66 -21.02
N LEU A 192 22.36 20.55 -20.35
CA LEU A 192 21.37 19.50 -20.01
C LEU A 192 20.48 19.93 -18.84
N VAL A 193 21.02 20.58 -17.82
CA VAL A 193 20.26 21.10 -16.67
C VAL A 193 19.28 22.20 -17.10
N GLU A 194 19.69 23.13 -17.97
CA GLU A 194 18.78 24.14 -18.51
C GLU A 194 17.61 23.50 -19.29
N LYS A 195 17.90 22.58 -20.21
CA LYS A 195 16.84 21.86 -20.94
C LYS A 195 15.89 21.11 -20.02
N ALA A 196 16.40 20.48 -18.97
CA ALA A 196 15.59 19.74 -18.00
C ALA A 196 14.70 20.63 -17.12
N ARG A 197 14.94 21.96 -17.05
CA ARG A 197 14.06 22.93 -16.34
C ARG A 197 12.84 23.36 -17.16
N HIS A 198 12.80 23.03 -18.44
CA HIS A 198 11.74 23.43 -19.39
C HIS A 198 10.88 22.24 -19.87
N ILE A 199 10.92 21.11 -19.12
CA ILE A 199 10.17 19.87 -19.35
C ILE A 199 9.30 19.59 -18.11
#